data_AF-A0A952JSC9-F1
#
_entry.id   AF-A0A952JSC9-F1
#
_cell.length_a   1.000
_cell.length_b   1.000
_cell.length_c   1.000
_cell.angle_alpha   90.00
_cell.angle_beta   90.00
_cell.angle_gamma   90.00
#
_symmetry.space_group_name_H-M   'P 1'
#
loop_
_entity.id
_entity.type
_entity.pdbx_description
1 polymer ?
#
loop_
_entity_poly.entity_id
_entity_poly.type
_entity_poly.pdbx_seq_one_letter_code
_entity_poly.pdbx_strand_id
1 'polypeptide(L)'
;MRKFAGFIATLSLGAAAIVAPPAMAQDAAAATLDLSVGTKVFDSEGAELGTVTSAQGANVVVDLGAGKQVTLPSNAFGKLEQGPTIGATKAQVVAAVDQAAASSDAKLTAALQPGTDVRSANGSAIVGKVKLAEADAVVLTTPAGDVKLPRKAFFVGQAGLATSFTAEQFAAAMTEASSAAVANDAAVASALVPGADVRSLKGATVLGKVKSASAESVIVTAATGDDVSLPRSAFLMSPAGLAAAYTADQFAAALAQATGATAPLPNASAEAASAAPDKPAS
;
A
#
# COMPACT_ATOMS: atom_id res chain seq x y z
N MET A 1 -9.04 -14.62 -31.94
CA MET A 1 -8.39 -15.14 -33.16
C MET A 1 -7.22 -14.24 -33.54
N ARG A 2 -5.97 -14.66 -33.27
CA ARG A 2 -4.76 -14.17 -33.94
C ARG A 2 -3.64 -15.16 -33.66
N LYS A 3 -3.11 -15.67 -34.76
CA LYS A 3 -2.24 -16.84 -34.91
C LYS A 3 -0.79 -16.36 -34.78
N PHE A 4 0.03 -17.00 -33.96
CA PHE A 4 1.48 -16.85 -34.03
C PHE A 4 2.07 -18.09 -34.68
N ALA A 5 2.44 -17.89 -35.94
CA ALA A 5 3.32 -18.74 -36.73
C ALA A 5 4.76 -18.52 -36.27
N GLY A 6 5.58 -19.58 -36.22
CA GLY A 6 7.00 -19.42 -35.96
C GLY A 6 7.76 -20.72 -35.72
N PHE A 7 8.25 -21.30 -36.81
CA PHE A 7 9.51 -22.05 -36.91
C PHE A 7 9.58 -23.49 -36.38
N ILE A 8 9.12 -24.42 -37.23
CA ILE A 8 9.52 -25.83 -37.20
C ILE A 8 10.91 -25.95 -37.84
N ALA A 9 11.92 -26.26 -37.03
CA ALA A 9 13.22 -26.73 -37.51
C ALA A 9 13.18 -28.27 -37.54
N THR A 10 13.03 -28.79 -38.75
CA THR A 10 13.20 -30.20 -39.12
C THR A 10 14.65 -30.64 -38.91
N LEU A 11 14.88 -31.56 -37.97
CA LEU A 11 16.08 -32.39 -37.95
C LEU A 11 15.66 -33.86 -38.06
N SER A 12 15.65 -34.33 -39.30
CA SER A 12 15.45 -35.73 -39.67
C SER A 12 16.69 -36.53 -39.29
N LEU A 13 16.55 -37.51 -38.40
CA LEU A 13 17.59 -38.52 -38.16
C LEU A 13 16.99 -39.93 -38.08
N GLY A 14 17.22 -40.69 -39.15
CA GLY A 14 17.51 -42.13 -39.11
C GLY A 14 16.38 -43.10 -38.77
N ALA A 15 15.78 -43.68 -39.81
CA ALA A 15 15.03 -44.92 -39.70
C ALA A 15 15.99 -46.11 -39.45
N ALA A 16 15.80 -46.81 -38.33
CA ALA A 16 16.29 -48.17 -38.13
C ALA A 16 15.12 -49.01 -37.61
N ALA A 17 14.54 -49.82 -38.51
CA ALA A 17 13.51 -50.79 -38.20
C ALA A 17 14.14 -51.98 -37.47
N ILE A 18 13.76 -52.20 -36.21
CA ILE A 18 14.03 -53.45 -35.49
C ILE A 18 12.67 -54.08 -35.20
N VAL A 19 12.38 -55.18 -35.88
CA VAL A 19 11.22 -56.04 -35.62
C VAL A 19 11.51 -56.81 -34.33
N ALA A 20 10.78 -56.48 -33.26
CA ALA A 20 10.71 -57.26 -32.03
C ALA A 20 9.23 -57.54 -31.72
N PRO A 21 8.89 -58.73 -31.17
CA PRO A 21 7.52 -59.25 -31.08
C PRO A 21 6.60 -58.38 -30.22
N PRO A 22 5.25 -58.52 -30.33
CA PRO A 22 4.29 -57.74 -29.56
C PRO A 22 4.39 -58.15 -28.09
N ALA A 23 5.28 -57.50 -27.35
CA ALA A 23 5.20 -57.46 -25.90
C ALA A 23 3.92 -56.70 -25.56
N MET A 24 3.07 -57.41 -24.83
CA MET A 24 1.73 -57.02 -24.45
C MET A 24 1.64 -55.55 -24.09
N ALA A 25 0.58 -54.91 -24.59
CA ALA A 25 0.05 -53.69 -24.03
C ALA A 25 0.02 -53.81 -22.51
N GLN A 26 1.02 -53.24 -21.85
CA GLN A 26 0.83 -52.78 -20.49
C GLN A 26 -0.02 -51.53 -20.67
N ASP A 27 -1.33 -51.78 -20.70
CA ASP A 27 -2.34 -50.94 -20.11
C ASP A 27 -1.89 -50.64 -18.67
N ALA A 28 -0.85 -49.82 -18.52
CA ALA A 28 -0.77 -48.93 -17.41
C ALA A 28 -1.87 -47.94 -17.70
N ALA A 29 -3.10 -48.32 -17.34
CA ALA A 29 -4.17 -47.41 -17.05
C ALA A 29 -3.49 -46.19 -16.42
N ALA A 30 -3.43 -45.09 -17.18
CA ALA A 30 -3.12 -43.80 -16.63
C ALA A 30 -4.17 -43.63 -15.56
N ALA A 31 -3.80 -44.00 -14.34
CA ALA A 31 -4.64 -43.84 -13.19
C ALA A 31 -4.87 -42.35 -13.16
N THR A 32 -6.05 -41.94 -13.61
CA THR A 32 -6.50 -40.58 -13.62
C THR A 32 -6.40 -40.13 -12.18
N LEU A 33 -5.33 -39.40 -11.89
CA LEU A 33 -5.09 -38.89 -10.57
C LEU A 33 -6.25 -37.92 -10.33
N ASP A 34 -7.13 -38.27 -9.41
CA ASP A 34 -8.32 -37.48 -9.13
C ASP A 34 -7.91 -36.22 -8.39
N LEU A 35 -7.43 -35.24 -9.15
CA LEU A 35 -7.05 -33.91 -8.67
C LEU A 35 -8.27 -32.98 -8.68
N SER A 36 -9.45 -33.52 -8.38
CA SER A 36 -10.67 -32.73 -8.25
C SER A 36 -10.57 -31.78 -7.07
N VAL A 37 -11.29 -30.67 -7.15
CA VAL A 37 -11.43 -29.73 -6.03
C VAL A 37 -12.08 -30.46 -4.86
N GLY A 38 -11.47 -30.35 -3.68
CA GLY A 38 -11.87 -31.08 -2.47
C GLY A 38 -11.06 -32.35 -2.20
N THR A 39 -10.21 -32.80 -3.14
CA THR A 39 -9.35 -33.97 -2.88
C THR A 39 -8.24 -33.65 -1.88
N LYS A 40 -8.06 -34.53 -0.89
CA LYS A 40 -6.93 -34.47 0.04
C LYS A 40 -5.66 -34.98 -0.63
N VAL A 41 -4.61 -34.17 -0.54
CA VAL A 41 -3.27 -34.50 -1.02
C VAL A 41 -2.43 -34.92 0.18
N PHE A 42 -1.64 -35.96 -0.01
CA PHE A 42 -0.72 -36.49 0.99
C PHE A 42 0.72 -36.10 0.65
N ASP A 43 1.58 -36.11 1.65
CA ASP A 43 3.01 -35.95 1.47
C ASP A 43 3.73 -37.30 1.34
N SER A 44 5.04 -37.26 1.10
CA SER A 44 5.87 -38.46 0.96
C SER A 44 5.91 -39.36 2.21
N GLU A 45 5.51 -38.83 3.38
CA GLU A 45 5.44 -39.55 4.66
C GLU A 45 4.02 -40.09 4.93
N GLY A 46 3.08 -39.87 4.02
CA GLY A 46 1.68 -40.29 4.14
C GLY A 46 0.84 -39.37 5.03
N ALA A 47 1.35 -38.20 5.42
CA ALA A 47 0.61 -37.21 6.19
C ALA A 47 -0.24 -36.32 5.28
N GLU A 48 -1.35 -35.79 5.80
CA GLU A 48 -2.21 -34.87 5.05
C GLU A 48 -1.48 -33.55 4.79
N LEU A 49 -1.08 -33.36 3.54
CA LEU A 49 -0.45 -32.14 3.07
C LEU A 49 -1.48 -31.01 3.05
N GLY A 50 -2.62 -31.25 2.41
CA GLY A 50 -3.61 -30.21 2.13
C GLY A 50 -4.80 -30.67 1.29
N THR A 51 -5.66 -29.74 0.91
CA THR A 51 -6.85 -29.99 0.06
C THR A 51 -6.75 -29.21 -1.24
N VAL A 52 -7.07 -29.83 -2.38
CA VAL A 52 -7.12 -29.15 -3.67
C VAL A 52 -8.25 -28.12 -3.67
N THR A 53 -7.93 -26.85 -3.93
CA THR A 53 -8.94 -25.77 -4.04
C THR A 53 -9.25 -25.42 -5.50
N SER A 54 -8.31 -25.69 -6.41
CA SER A 54 -8.52 -25.49 -7.85
C SER A 54 -7.60 -26.39 -8.66
N ALA A 55 -8.09 -26.97 -9.75
CA ALA A 55 -7.27 -27.65 -10.75
C ALA A 55 -7.56 -27.02 -12.12
N GLN A 56 -6.59 -26.31 -12.67
CA GLN A 56 -6.70 -25.61 -13.95
C GLN A 56 -5.64 -26.17 -14.92
N GLY A 57 -6.05 -27.16 -15.71
CA GLY A 57 -5.18 -27.81 -16.70
C GLY A 57 -3.98 -28.49 -16.06
N ALA A 58 -2.77 -28.01 -16.37
CA ALA A 58 -1.51 -28.56 -15.85
C ALA A 58 -1.11 -28.02 -14.46
N ASN A 59 -1.90 -27.12 -13.86
CA ASN A 59 -1.60 -26.50 -12.57
C ASN A 59 -2.71 -26.79 -11.55
N VAL A 60 -2.33 -27.20 -10.35
CA VAL A 60 -3.23 -27.53 -9.24
C VAL A 60 -2.88 -26.68 -8.02
N VAL A 61 -3.87 -25.98 -7.48
CA VAL A 61 -3.77 -25.19 -6.26
C VAL A 61 -4.18 -26.05 -5.09
N VAL A 62 -3.28 -26.22 -4.14
CA VAL A 62 -3.49 -26.99 -2.90
C VAL A 62 -3.44 -26.03 -1.72
N ASP A 63 -4.45 -26.07 -0.88
CA ASP A 63 -4.48 -25.40 0.42
C ASP A 63 -3.79 -26.29 1.46
N LEU A 64 -2.68 -25.82 2.01
CA LEU A 64 -1.84 -26.54 2.98
C LEU A 64 -2.36 -26.40 4.43
N GLY A 65 -3.48 -25.68 4.61
CA GLY A 65 -3.94 -25.18 5.90
C GLY A 65 -3.28 -23.85 6.29
N ALA A 66 -3.87 -23.18 7.28
CA ALA A 66 -3.38 -21.90 7.83
C ALA A 66 -3.29 -20.73 6.82
N GLY A 67 -4.15 -20.75 5.78
CA GLY A 67 -4.21 -19.69 4.76
C GLY A 67 -3.06 -19.71 3.75
N LYS A 68 -2.25 -20.77 3.73
CA LYS A 68 -1.14 -20.96 2.78
C LYS A 68 -1.60 -21.84 1.63
N GLN A 69 -1.57 -21.29 0.43
CA GLN A 69 -1.88 -22.01 -0.80
C GLN A 69 -0.63 -22.13 -1.66
N VAL A 70 -0.46 -23.29 -2.30
CA VAL A 70 0.64 -23.54 -3.23
C VAL A 70 0.09 -24.02 -4.55
N THR A 71 0.60 -23.45 -5.65
CA THR A 71 0.31 -23.93 -7.00
C THR A 71 1.40 -24.92 -7.39
N LEU A 72 1.03 -26.19 -7.52
CA LEU A 72 1.90 -27.27 -7.94
C LEU A 72 1.48 -27.76 -9.32
N PRO A 73 2.43 -28.07 -10.22
CA PRO A 73 2.10 -28.65 -11.51
C PRO A 73 1.54 -30.07 -11.31
N SER A 74 0.59 -30.48 -12.14
CA SER A 74 -0.08 -31.80 -12.02
C SER A 74 0.90 -32.98 -12.15
N ASN A 75 2.06 -32.77 -12.79
CA ASN A 75 3.14 -33.76 -12.89
C ASN A 75 3.94 -33.96 -11.60
N ALA A 76 3.81 -33.05 -10.61
CA ALA A 76 4.46 -33.18 -9.31
C ALA A 76 3.71 -34.15 -8.38
N PHE A 77 2.49 -34.54 -8.78
CA PHE A 77 1.67 -35.46 -8.02
C PHE A 77 1.88 -36.91 -8.50
N GLY A 78 2.24 -37.79 -7.58
CA GLY A 78 2.22 -39.24 -7.74
C GLY A 78 0.95 -39.87 -7.17
N LYS A 79 0.80 -41.18 -7.40
CA LYS A 79 -0.30 -41.98 -6.85
C LYS A 79 0.22 -42.88 -5.72
N LEU A 80 -0.36 -42.75 -4.53
CA LEU A 80 -0.24 -43.72 -3.44
C LEU A 80 -1.59 -44.40 -3.22
N GLU A 81 -1.61 -45.51 -2.47
CA GLU A 81 -2.85 -46.21 -2.09
C GLU A 81 -3.80 -45.33 -1.27
N GLN A 82 -3.25 -44.34 -0.55
CA GLN A 82 -4.00 -43.39 0.28
C GLN A 82 -4.56 -42.19 -0.52
N GLY A 83 -4.06 -41.90 -1.73
CA GLY A 83 -4.49 -40.76 -2.54
C GLY A 83 -3.35 -40.10 -3.35
N PRO A 84 -3.62 -38.93 -3.96
CA PRO A 84 -2.60 -38.14 -4.63
C PRO A 84 -1.52 -37.71 -3.64
N THR A 85 -0.26 -37.97 -3.96
CA THR A 85 0.89 -37.63 -3.12
C THR A 85 1.85 -36.72 -3.85
N ILE A 86 2.67 -35.97 -3.12
CA ILE A 86 3.83 -35.30 -3.69
C ILE A 86 5.12 -35.90 -3.13
N GLY A 87 6.23 -35.76 -3.85
CA GLY A 87 7.55 -36.25 -3.42
C GLY A 87 8.24 -35.40 -2.36
N ALA A 88 7.54 -34.44 -1.75
CA ALA A 88 8.08 -33.55 -0.71
C ALA A 88 7.23 -33.65 0.56
N THR A 89 7.85 -33.43 1.71
CA THR A 89 7.16 -33.43 3.01
C THR A 89 6.36 -32.14 3.21
N LYS A 90 5.34 -32.17 4.07
CA LYS A 90 4.61 -30.94 4.43
C LYS A 90 5.52 -29.83 4.93
N ALA A 91 6.51 -30.17 5.75
CA ALA A 91 7.49 -29.22 6.26
C ALA A 91 8.32 -28.58 5.13
N GLN A 92 8.72 -29.36 4.12
CA GLN A 92 9.47 -28.85 2.97
C GLN A 92 8.62 -27.91 2.11
N VAL A 93 7.35 -28.23 1.88
CA VAL A 93 6.46 -27.36 1.09
C VAL A 93 6.17 -26.06 1.84
N VAL A 94 5.88 -26.12 3.14
CA VAL A 94 5.67 -24.92 3.96
C VAL A 94 6.94 -24.07 4.00
N ALA A 95 8.10 -24.68 4.21
CA ALA A 95 9.39 -23.97 4.18
C ALA A 95 9.65 -23.32 2.82
N ALA A 96 9.33 -23.99 1.70
CA ALA A 96 9.46 -23.43 0.36
C ALA A 96 8.49 -22.25 0.12
N VAL A 97 7.25 -22.34 0.60
CA VAL A 97 6.28 -21.24 0.54
C VAL A 97 6.75 -20.07 1.39
N ASP A 98 7.25 -20.31 2.59
CA ASP A 98 7.79 -19.27 3.48
C ASP A 98 9.04 -18.63 2.89
N GLN A 99 9.93 -19.41 2.28
CA GLN A 99 11.11 -18.90 1.59
C GLN A 99 10.71 -18.07 0.36
N ALA A 100 9.70 -18.50 -0.41
CA ALA A 100 9.18 -17.74 -1.54
C ALA A 100 8.53 -16.42 -1.10
N ALA A 101 7.76 -16.44 -0.01
CA ALA A 101 7.16 -15.25 0.60
C ALA A 101 8.24 -14.30 1.12
N ALA A 102 9.23 -14.79 1.85
CA ALA A 102 10.36 -14.01 2.35
C ALA A 102 11.21 -13.44 1.21
N SER A 103 11.46 -14.20 0.15
CA SER A 103 12.18 -13.72 -1.04
C SER A 103 11.37 -12.63 -1.77
N SER A 104 10.05 -12.78 -1.85
CA SER A 104 9.17 -11.78 -2.45
C SER A 104 9.12 -10.50 -1.63
N ASP A 105 9.07 -10.59 -0.30
CA ASP A 105 9.12 -9.42 0.58
C ASP A 105 10.51 -8.76 0.57
N ALA A 106 11.59 -9.54 0.49
CA ALA A 106 12.93 -9.00 0.33
C ALA A 106 13.08 -8.23 -1.01
N LYS A 107 12.55 -8.78 -2.11
CA LYS A 107 12.49 -8.10 -3.41
C LYS A 107 11.64 -6.83 -3.34
N LEU A 108 10.51 -6.88 -2.64
CA LEU A 108 9.65 -5.72 -2.43
C LEU A 108 10.36 -4.66 -1.61
N THR A 109 11.04 -5.03 -0.52
CA THR A 109 11.85 -4.13 0.31
C THR A 109 12.96 -3.48 -0.51
N ALA A 110 13.67 -4.28 -1.32
CA ALA A 110 14.72 -3.79 -2.19
C ALA A 110 14.19 -2.86 -3.27
N ALA A 111 12.96 -3.07 -3.75
CA ALA A 111 12.31 -2.20 -4.73
C ALA A 111 11.70 -0.93 -4.10
N LEU A 112 11.31 -0.97 -2.82
CA LEU A 112 10.74 0.15 -2.06
C LEU A 112 11.82 1.11 -1.57
N GLN A 113 12.56 1.70 -2.51
CA GLN A 113 13.51 2.77 -2.22
C GLN A 113 12.90 4.14 -2.50
N PRO A 114 13.24 5.17 -1.72
CA PRO A 114 12.90 6.54 -2.06
C PRO A 114 13.38 6.88 -3.47
N GLY A 115 12.49 7.47 -4.28
CA GLY A 115 12.70 7.81 -5.68
C GLY A 115 12.28 6.73 -6.68
N THR A 116 11.94 5.51 -6.23
CA THR A 116 11.54 4.43 -7.16
C THR A 116 10.21 4.72 -7.83
N ASP A 117 10.16 4.50 -9.15
CA ASP A 117 8.94 4.58 -9.95
C ASP A 117 7.98 3.44 -9.59
N VAL A 118 6.78 3.80 -9.14
CA VAL A 118 5.68 2.88 -8.90
C VAL A 118 4.79 2.85 -10.12
N ARG A 119 4.54 1.65 -10.63
CA ARG A 119 3.67 1.41 -11.78
C ARG A 119 2.26 1.00 -11.35
N SER A 120 1.28 1.20 -12.22
CA SER A 120 -0.08 0.69 -12.05
C SER A 120 -0.11 -0.84 -12.08
N ALA A 121 -1.24 -1.45 -11.67
CA ALA A 121 -1.42 -2.91 -11.60
C ALA A 121 -1.10 -3.66 -12.91
N ASN A 122 -1.26 -3.01 -14.05
CA ASN A 122 -0.96 -3.53 -15.38
C ASN A 122 0.49 -3.27 -15.85
N GLY A 123 1.33 -2.63 -15.03
CA GLY A 123 2.74 -2.32 -15.32
C GLY A 123 2.97 -1.28 -16.43
N SER A 124 1.92 -0.74 -17.04
CA SER A 124 2.04 0.10 -18.25
C SER A 124 2.28 1.58 -17.95
N ALA A 125 1.70 2.12 -16.88
CA ALA A 125 1.81 3.52 -16.51
C ALA A 125 2.53 3.70 -15.17
N ILE A 126 3.31 4.77 -15.02
CA ILE A 126 3.90 5.19 -13.75
C ILE A 126 2.85 6.01 -13.01
N VAL A 127 2.42 5.55 -11.84
CA VAL A 127 1.43 6.24 -10.99
C VAL A 127 2.07 7.27 -10.07
N GLY A 128 3.34 7.09 -9.72
CA GLY A 128 4.07 8.01 -8.86
C GLY A 128 5.47 7.51 -8.51
N LYS A 129 6.15 8.26 -7.65
CA LYS A 129 7.46 7.92 -7.10
C LYS A 129 7.36 7.70 -5.60
N VAL A 130 8.09 6.73 -5.06
CA VAL A 130 8.18 6.55 -3.60
C VAL A 130 8.87 7.75 -2.98
N LYS A 131 8.21 8.44 -2.06
CA LYS A 131 8.79 9.51 -1.25
C LYS A 131 9.41 8.97 0.03
N LEU A 132 8.67 8.10 0.71
CA LEU A 132 9.08 7.47 1.96
C LEU A 132 8.51 6.06 2.03
N ALA A 133 9.35 5.08 2.36
CA ALA A 133 8.91 3.73 2.66
C ALA A 133 9.07 3.48 4.17
N GLU A 134 7.95 3.28 4.86
CA GLU A 134 7.89 2.84 6.25
C GLU A 134 7.64 1.32 6.31
N ALA A 135 7.66 0.75 7.52
CA ALA A 135 7.46 -0.70 7.71
C ALA A 135 6.11 -1.20 7.16
N ASP A 136 5.03 -0.46 7.42
CA ASP A 136 3.66 -0.86 7.06
C ASP A 136 3.01 0.02 5.98
N ALA A 137 3.61 1.15 5.66
CA ALA A 137 3.04 2.13 4.73
C ALA A 137 4.10 2.81 3.88
N VAL A 138 3.71 3.20 2.68
CA VAL A 138 4.58 3.83 1.69
C VAL A 138 3.89 5.10 1.23
N VAL A 139 4.60 6.23 1.32
CA VAL A 139 4.16 7.51 0.80
C VAL A 139 4.66 7.65 -0.62
N LEU A 140 3.75 7.90 -1.55
CA LEU A 140 4.04 8.16 -2.96
C LEU A 140 3.84 9.64 -3.26
N THR A 141 4.78 10.24 -4.00
CA THR A 141 4.57 11.51 -4.67
C THR A 141 4.04 11.23 -6.07
N THR A 142 2.88 11.79 -6.37
CA THR A 142 2.24 11.68 -7.68
C THR A 142 2.00 13.06 -8.27
N PRO A 143 1.66 13.17 -9.57
CA PRO A 143 1.38 14.46 -10.20
C PRO A 143 0.23 15.25 -9.54
N ALA A 144 -0.68 14.55 -8.85
CA ALA A 144 -1.85 15.14 -8.20
C ALA A 144 -1.72 15.25 -6.66
N GLY A 145 -0.57 14.86 -6.09
CA GLY A 145 -0.28 15.03 -4.67
C GLY A 145 0.41 13.83 -4.02
N ASP A 146 0.74 13.98 -2.74
CA ASP A 146 1.33 12.92 -1.91
C ASP A 146 0.22 12.01 -1.37
N VAL A 147 0.39 10.69 -1.49
CA VAL A 147 -0.56 9.68 -0.99
C VAL A 147 0.13 8.58 -0.22
N LYS A 148 -0.45 8.24 0.93
CA LYS A 148 0.00 7.13 1.78
C LYS A 148 -0.79 5.87 1.46
N LEU A 149 -0.10 4.85 0.98
CA LEU A 149 -0.66 3.54 0.66
C LEU A 149 -0.07 2.47 1.59
N PRO A 150 -0.84 1.45 1.99
CA PRO A 150 -0.30 0.36 2.80
C PRO A 150 0.69 -0.47 1.98
N ARG A 151 1.76 -0.95 2.60
CA ARG A 151 2.84 -1.70 1.93
C ARG A 151 2.33 -2.95 1.19
N LYS A 152 1.30 -3.60 1.72
CA LYS A 152 0.64 -4.77 1.11
C LYS A 152 -0.04 -4.49 -0.24
N ALA A 153 -0.27 -3.22 -0.58
CA ALA A 153 -0.81 -2.83 -1.88
C ALA A 153 0.26 -2.73 -2.98
N PHE A 154 1.53 -3.01 -2.65
CA PHE A 154 2.64 -2.99 -3.58
C PHE A 154 3.15 -4.41 -3.84
N PHE A 155 3.58 -4.65 -5.08
CA PHE A 155 4.18 -5.90 -5.50
C PHE A 155 5.24 -5.65 -6.56
N VAL A 156 6.18 -6.58 -6.72
CA VAL A 156 7.20 -6.49 -7.77
C VAL A 156 6.69 -7.25 -8.99
N GLY A 157 6.32 -6.52 -10.04
CA GLY A 157 5.95 -7.07 -11.33
C GLY A 157 7.15 -7.25 -12.26
N GLN A 158 6.92 -7.74 -13.48
CA GLN A 158 7.98 -7.94 -14.49
C GLN A 158 8.72 -6.64 -14.86
N ALA A 159 8.02 -5.51 -14.81
CA ALA A 159 8.56 -4.18 -15.15
C ALA A 159 9.08 -3.39 -13.93
N GLY A 160 9.14 -4.01 -12.75
CA GLY A 160 9.53 -3.37 -11.48
C GLY A 160 8.37 -3.20 -10.50
N LEU A 161 8.52 -2.26 -9.56
CA LEU A 161 7.54 -2.00 -8.51
C LEU A 161 6.20 -1.56 -9.09
N ALA A 162 5.12 -2.23 -8.68
CA ALA A 162 3.76 -1.94 -9.10
C ALA A 162 2.82 -1.91 -7.89
N THR A 163 1.66 -1.28 -8.05
CA THR A 163 0.58 -1.27 -7.06
C THR A 163 -0.66 -2.00 -7.56
N SER A 164 -1.47 -2.56 -6.67
CA SER A 164 -2.72 -3.26 -7.00
C SER A 164 -3.81 -2.35 -7.58
N PHE A 165 -3.59 -1.03 -7.62
CA PHE A 165 -4.53 -0.06 -8.17
C PHE A 165 -4.23 0.25 -9.65
N THR A 166 -5.28 0.48 -10.43
CA THR A 166 -5.13 1.05 -11.78
C THR A 166 -4.86 2.56 -11.67
N ALA A 167 -4.25 3.14 -12.70
CA ALA A 167 -4.04 4.59 -12.76
C ALA A 167 -5.38 5.36 -12.70
N GLU A 168 -6.45 4.81 -13.28
CA GLU A 168 -7.79 5.39 -13.27
C GLU A 168 -8.41 5.37 -11.87
N GLN A 169 -8.29 4.26 -11.14
CA GLN A 169 -8.78 4.17 -9.76
C GLN A 169 -8.05 5.18 -8.85
N PHE A 170 -6.75 5.35 -9.08
CA PHE A 170 -5.95 6.31 -8.34
C PHE A 170 -6.33 7.76 -8.67
N ALA A 171 -6.50 8.09 -9.96
CA ALA A 171 -6.93 9.42 -10.40
C ALA A 171 -8.35 9.75 -9.94
N ALA A 172 -9.27 8.79 -9.97
CA ALA A 172 -10.63 8.94 -9.48
C ALA A 172 -10.64 9.21 -7.97
N ALA A 173 -9.93 8.40 -7.18
CA ALA A 173 -9.81 8.61 -5.74
C ALA A 173 -9.19 9.97 -5.39
N MET A 174 -8.21 10.44 -6.17
CA MET A 174 -7.63 11.78 -6.00
C MET A 174 -8.59 12.90 -6.36
N THR A 175 -9.36 12.72 -7.43
CA THR A 175 -10.39 13.68 -7.82
C THR A 175 -11.46 13.76 -6.75
N GLU A 176 -11.93 12.62 -6.22
CA GLU A 176 -12.88 12.59 -5.11
C GLU A 176 -12.31 13.21 -3.84
N ALA A 177 -11.06 12.91 -3.47
CA ALA A 177 -10.41 13.52 -2.31
C ALA A 177 -10.25 15.05 -2.48
N SER A 178 -9.90 15.50 -3.68
CA SER A 178 -9.78 16.94 -3.99
C SER A 178 -11.14 17.62 -4.00
N SER A 179 -12.16 17.02 -4.61
CA SER A 179 -13.53 17.53 -4.60
C SER A 179 -14.12 17.57 -3.19
N ALA A 180 -13.84 16.57 -2.35
CA ALA A 180 -14.23 16.58 -0.94
C ALA A 180 -13.50 17.68 -0.16
N ALA A 181 -12.21 17.92 -0.43
CA ALA A 181 -11.46 19.01 0.16
C ALA A 181 -12.01 20.39 -0.27
N VAL A 182 -12.35 20.57 -1.55
CA VAL A 182 -12.96 21.81 -2.07
C VAL A 182 -14.36 22.01 -1.51
N ALA A 183 -15.17 20.96 -1.40
CA ALA A 183 -16.49 21.03 -0.77
C ALA A 183 -16.39 21.38 0.71
N ASN A 184 -15.39 20.84 1.42
CA ASN A 184 -15.13 21.18 2.81
C ASN A 184 -14.65 22.63 2.96
N ASP A 185 -13.75 23.12 2.11
CA ASP A 185 -13.33 24.53 2.13
C ASP A 185 -14.50 25.48 1.82
N ALA A 186 -15.36 25.14 0.87
CA ALA A 186 -16.56 25.91 0.56
C ALA A 186 -17.58 25.90 1.72
N ALA A 187 -17.73 24.77 2.42
CA ALA A 187 -18.58 24.64 3.60
C ALA A 187 -18.02 25.45 4.77
N VAL A 188 -16.70 25.40 4.99
CA VAL A 188 -15.98 26.23 5.96
C VAL A 188 -16.12 27.71 5.61
N ALA A 189 -15.99 28.09 4.33
CA ALA A 189 -16.22 29.45 3.85
C ALA A 189 -17.58 29.99 4.26
N SER A 190 -18.60 29.17 4.07
CA SER A 190 -19.99 29.52 4.34
C SER A 190 -20.29 29.55 5.83
N ALA A 191 -19.57 28.77 6.63
CA ALA A 191 -19.69 28.72 8.09
C ALA A 191 -18.88 29.81 8.82
N LEU A 192 -17.90 30.41 8.15
CA LEU A 192 -17.06 31.51 8.65
C LEU A 192 -17.81 32.84 8.63
N VAL A 193 -18.89 32.93 9.41
CA VAL A 193 -19.66 34.16 9.63
C VAL A 193 -19.22 34.81 10.95
N PRO A 194 -19.15 36.15 11.04
CA PRO A 194 -18.90 36.83 12.30
C PRO A 194 -19.91 36.37 13.37
N GLY A 195 -19.41 35.96 14.53
CA GLY A 195 -20.17 35.38 15.64
C GLY A 195 -20.32 33.86 15.62
N ALA A 196 -19.84 33.16 14.59
CA ALA A 196 -19.90 31.69 14.50
C ALA A 196 -19.05 31.01 15.58
N ASP A 197 -19.59 29.95 16.20
CA ASP A 197 -18.89 29.17 17.21
C ASP A 197 -17.86 28.23 16.58
N VAL A 198 -16.59 28.44 16.92
CA VAL A 198 -15.48 27.56 16.52
C VAL A 198 -15.29 26.50 17.59
N ARG A 199 -15.37 25.23 17.21
CA ARG A 199 -15.21 24.07 18.11
C ARG A 199 -13.83 23.43 17.97
N SER A 200 -13.43 22.60 18.93
CA SER A 200 -12.23 21.77 18.80
C SER A 200 -12.42 20.66 17.76
N LEU A 201 -11.32 20.05 17.30
CA LEU A 201 -11.34 18.94 16.32
C LEU A 201 -12.28 17.79 16.70
N LYS A 202 -12.53 17.57 18.00
CA LYS A 202 -13.47 16.53 18.51
C LYS A 202 -14.91 17.04 18.67
N GLY A 203 -15.21 18.28 18.32
CA GLY A 203 -16.56 18.89 18.36
C GLY A 203 -17.13 19.20 19.76
N ALA A 204 -16.48 18.73 20.82
CA ALA A 204 -17.03 18.76 22.19
C ALA A 204 -16.93 20.12 22.90
N THR A 205 -15.95 20.96 22.55
CA THR A 205 -15.67 22.22 23.26
C THR A 205 -15.65 23.38 22.29
N VAL A 206 -16.37 24.46 22.61
CA VAL A 206 -16.31 25.73 21.88
C VAL A 206 -15.03 26.46 22.31
N LEU A 207 -14.14 26.71 21.35
CA LEU A 207 -12.85 27.39 21.56
C LEU A 207 -13.01 28.91 21.52
N GLY A 208 -13.96 29.42 20.71
CA GLY A 208 -14.20 30.85 20.56
C GLY A 208 -15.23 31.18 19.49
N LYS A 209 -15.38 32.48 19.21
CA LYS A 209 -16.27 33.00 18.16
C LYS A 209 -15.47 33.65 17.05
N VAL A 210 -15.87 33.45 15.79
CA VAL A 210 -15.25 34.12 14.64
C VAL A 210 -15.51 35.63 14.74
N LYS A 211 -14.46 36.44 14.75
CA LYS A 211 -14.55 37.90 14.72
C LYS A 211 -14.53 38.41 13.28
N SER A 212 -13.59 37.90 12.49
CA SER A 212 -13.48 38.19 11.06
C SER A 212 -12.83 37.01 10.33
N ALA A 213 -13.17 36.84 9.05
CA ALA A 213 -12.60 35.81 8.20
C ALA A 213 -12.15 36.45 6.88
N SER A 214 -10.97 36.08 6.42
CA SER A 214 -10.40 36.45 5.13
C SER A 214 -10.08 35.19 4.32
N ALA A 215 -9.59 35.37 3.08
CA ALA A 215 -9.21 34.24 2.23
C ALA A 215 -8.03 33.43 2.81
N GLU A 216 -7.14 34.06 3.60
CA GLU A 216 -5.92 33.43 4.10
C GLU A 216 -5.95 33.19 5.62
N SER A 217 -6.65 34.02 6.38
CA SER A 217 -6.67 33.97 7.85
C SER A 217 -8.05 34.26 8.45
N VAL A 218 -8.30 33.70 9.63
CA VAL A 218 -9.53 33.87 10.41
C VAL A 218 -9.14 34.30 11.81
N ILE A 219 -9.74 35.40 12.28
CA ILE A 219 -9.57 35.88 13.64
C ILE A 219 -10.70 35.30 14.49
N VAL A 220 -10.33 34.55 15.52
CA VAL A 220 -11.25 33.95 16.49
C VAL A 220 -11.03 34.60 17.84
N THR A 221 -12.08 35.19 18.42
CA THR A 221 -12.08 35.64 19.80
C THR A 221 -12.31 34.43 20.70
N ALA A 222 -11.28 34.05 21.46
CA ALA A 222 -11.34 32.94 22.41
C ALA A 222 -12.38 33.22 23.50
N ALA A 223 -12.82 32.17 24.21
CA ALA A 223 -13.72 32.33 25.36
C ALA A 223 -13.13 33.22 26.49
N THR A 224 -11.80 33.37 26.52
CA THR A 224 -11.08 34.26 27.46
C THR A 224 -11.14 35.73 27.07
N GLY A 225 -11.60 36.05 25.84
CA GLY A 225 -11.69 37.41 25.30
C GLY A 225 -10.52 37.83 24.41
N ASP A 226 -9.47 37.01 24.29
CA ASP A 226 -8.31 37.32 23.44
C ASP A 226 -8.54 36.89 21.98
N ASP A 227 -7.99 37.66 21.04
CA ASP A 227 -8.10 37.38 19.61
C ASP A 227 -6.92 36.53 19.13
N VAL A 228 -7.22 35.42 18.44
CA VAL A 228 -6.24 34.54 17.81
C VAL A 228 -6.42 34.57 16.29
N SER A 229 -5.35 34.92 15.58
CA SER A 229 -5.30 34.78 14.12
C SER A 229 -4.85 33.37 13.76
N LEU A 230 -5.72 32.62 13.10
CA LEU A 230 -5.45 31.27 12.61
C LEU A 230 -5.52 31.22 11.09
N PRO A 231 -4.67 30.42 10.43
CA PRO A 231 -4.78 30.23 8.99
C PRO A 231 -6.11 29.56 8.66
N ARG A 232 -6.73 29.95 7.53
CA ARG A 232 -8.01 29.39 7.08
C ARG A 232 -7.95 27.87 6.91
N SER A 233 -6.82 27.33 6.46
CA SER A 233 -6.58 25.88 6.31
C SER A 233 -6.64 25.11 7.63
N ALA A 234 -6.61 25.79 8.77
CA ALA A 234 -6.80 25.16 10.08
C ALA A 234 -8.27 25.07 10.50
N PHE A 235 -9.23 25.38 9.63
CA PHE A 235 -10.66 25.19 9.90
C PHE A 235 -11.22 24.07 9.02
N LEU A 236 -12.08 23.25 9.62
CA LEU A 236 -12.65 22.04 9.03
C LEU A 236 -14.14 22.00 9.38
N MET A 237 -14.97 21.46 8.49
CA MET A 237 -16.36 21.17 8.81
C MET A 237 -16.45 19.83 9.54
N SER A 238 -16.86 19.84 10.81
CA SER A 238 -17.15 18.63 11.58
C SER A 238 -18.67 18.33 11.58
N PRO A 239 -19.11 17.12 11.94
CA PRO A 239 -20.54 16.81 12.10
C PRO A 239 -21.25 17.73 13.11
N ALA A 240 -20.49 18.36 14.02
CA ALA A 240 -20.98 19.29 15.03
C ALA A 240 -20.87 20.78 14.59
N GLY A 241 -20.49 21.05 13.34
CA GLY A 241 -20.30 22.39 12.78
C GLY A 241 -18.82 22.77 12.60
N LEU A 242 -18.55 24.09 12.52
CA LEU A 242 -17.21 24.64 12.30
C LEU A 242 -16.25 24.22 13.42
N ALA A 243 -15.17 23.53 13.04
CA ALA A 243 -14.13 23.08 13.96
C ALA A 243 -12.76 23.60 13.53
N ALA A 244 -11.94 23.96 14.50
CA ALA A 244 -10.52 24.17 14.27
C ALA A 244 -9.79 22.82 14.28
N ALA A 245 -8.80 22.66 13.40
CA ALA A 245 -7.86 21.54 13.32
C ALA A 245 -6.87 21.50 14.50
N TYR A 246 -7.25 22.09 15.64
CA TYR A 246 -6.46 22.18 16.87
C TYR A 246 -7.19 21.47 18.01
N THR A 247 -6.42 20.89 18.92
CA THR A 247 -6.91 20.50 20.24
C THR A 247 -7.06 21.75 21.12
N ALA A 248 -7.80 21.64 22.22
CA ALA A 248 -7.95 22.76 23.17
C ALA A 248 -6.58 23.25 23.68
N ASP A 249 -5.64 22.34 23.96
CA ASP A 249 -4.28 22.67 24.39
C ASP A 249 -3.46 23.39 23.32
N GLN A 250 -3.56 22.97 22.05
CA GLN A 250 -2.87 23.63 20.95
C GLN A 250 -3.43 25.03 20.67
N PHE A 251 -4.75 25.20 20.83
CA PHE A 251 -5.39 26.51 20.74
C PHE A 251 -4.97 27.41 21.91
N ALA A 252 -4.86 26.89 23.12
CA ALA A 252 -4.34 27.63 24.28
C ALA A 252 -2.85 28.01 24.11
N ALA A 253 -2.03 27.13 23.51
CA ALA A 253 -0.65 27.44 23.17
C ALA A 253 -0.54 28.54 22.10
N ALA A 254 -1.41 28.51 21.07
CA ALA A 254 -1.49 29.57 20.07
C ALA A 254 -1.96 30.90 20.68
N LEU A 255 -2.91 30.86 21.63
CA LEU A 255 -3.36 32.01 22.41
C LEU A 255 -2.21 32.62 23.23
N ALA A 256 -1.40 31.79 23.89
CA ALA A 256 -0.24 32.22 24.66
C ALA A 256 0.84 32.88 23.78
N GLN A 257 1.03 32.37 22.55
CA GLN A 257 1.93 32.98 21.57
C GLN A 257 1.39 34.31 21.02
N ALA A 258 0.06 34.43 20.82
CA ALA A 258 -0.58 35.64 20.31
C ALA A 258 -0.68 36.78 21.36
N THR A 259 -0.80 36.43 22.64
CA THR A 259 -0.90 37.39 23.76
C THR A 259 0.45 37.80 24.35
N GLY A 260 1.57 37.27 23.84
CA GLY A 260 2.91 37.64 24.30
C GLY A 260 3.21 37.22 25.75
N ALA A 261 2.47 36.25 26.31
CA ALA A 261 2.79 35.65 27.60
C ALA A 261 3.99 34.71 27.44
N THR A 262 5.16 35.31 27.33
CA THR A 262 6.44 34.62 27.41
C THR A 262 6.55 34.00 28.80
N ALA A 263 6.55 32.67 28.90
CA ALA A 263 6.98 31.93 30.08
C ALA A 263 8.13 30.99 29.65
N PRO A 264 9.13 30.79 30.52
CA PRO A 264 10.50 31.19 30.28
C PRO A 264 11.25 30.23 29.36
N LEU A 265 12.03 30.80 28.43
CA LEU A 265 13.26 30.16 27.98
C LEU A 265 14.14 29.93 29.24
N PRO A 266 14.59 28.71 29.54
CA PRO A 266 15.63 28.56 30.55
C PRO A 266 16.94 29.16 29.98
N ASN A 267 17.29 30.35 30.50
CA ASN A 267 18.55 31.10 30.45
C ASN A 267 19.28 31.19 29.10
N ALA A 268 19.34 32.33 28.40
CA ALA A 268 19.99 33.61 28.77
C ALA A 268 21.50 33.49 29.05
N SER A 269 22.32 33.95 28.10
CA SER A 269 23.42 34.93 28.27
C SER A 269 24.01 35.19 26.86
N ALA A 270 23.60 36.25 26.17
CA ALA A 270 24.14 37.61 26.30
C ALA A 270 25.57 37.75 25.73
N GLU A 271 25.67 38.16 24.46
CA GLU A 271 26.59 39.23 24.00
C GLU A 271 26.11 39.64 22.59
N ALA A 272 25.20 40.61 22.51
CA ALA A 272 25.52 42.00 22.21
C ALA A 272 26.10 42.20 20.79
N ALA A 273 25.22 42.63 19.90
CA ALA A 273 25.57 43.27 18.65
C ALA A 273 26.39 44.54 18.90
N SER A 274 27.41 44.78 18.09
CA SER A 274 27.73 46.15 17.66
C SER A 274 28.22 46.16 16.22
N ALA A 275 27.43 46.84 15.40
CA ALA A 275 27.66 47.47 14.11
C ALA A 275 29.09 47.50 13.49
N ALA A 276 29.11 47.31 12.17
CA ALA A 276 30.12 47.75 11.19
C ALA A 276 30.41 49.28 11.28
N PRO A 277 31.33 49.90 10.49
CA PRO A 277 32.26 49.40 9.46
C PRO A 277 33.73 49.84 9.72
N ASP A 278 34.68 49.50 8.84
CA ASP A 278 35.66 50.43 8.21
C ASP A 278 36.86 49.67 7.61
N LYS A 279 37.25 50.07 6.41
CA LYS A 279 38.49 49.68 5.71
C LYS A 279 39.26 51.00 5.58
N PRO A 280 40.52 51.11 6.02
CA PRO A 280 41.61 51.16 5.02
C PRO A 280 42.98 50.64 5.51
N ALA A 281 43.85 50.39 4.52
CA ALA A 281 45.32 50.56 4.47
C ALA A 281 46.14 50.27 5.75
N SER A 282 47.17 49.43 5.74
CA SER A 282 48.28 49.29 4.78
C SER A 282 48.95 47.94 4.96
#